data_AF-A0A2P7BHS3-F1
#
_entry.id   AF-A0A2P7BHS3-F1
#
_cell.length_a   1.000
_cell.length_b   1.000
_cell.length_c   1.000
_cell.angle_alpha   90.00
_cell.angle_beta   90.00
_cell.angle_gamma   90.00
#
_symmetry.space_group_name_H-M   'P 1'
#
loop_
_entity.id
_entity.type
_entity.pdbx_description
1 polymer ?
#
loop_
_entity_poly.entity_id
_entity_poly.type
_entity_poly.pdbx_seq_one_letter_code
_entity_poly.pdbx_strand_id
1 'polypeptide(L)'
;MLVKYLLATIVAGLLAGILLTPAMYVRVVPLILHAEEYENAGGHEHSHDTAAATTAESAPAAVAPHAHEEEEAGPELPFGRLGNTLLINLVAGAGFALVTGAAALILGRKITLQNGIYWGLAGFFIFNFAPAFSLAPELPAMPAPDLAARQAWWLVTVFLTAGGVYLLVLREEVWAKVLGVALIVAPHVYGAPEAEDLSSPVPPTLASEFAVSTLATNLFFWVVLGTALGWAIQHYAASELDA
;
A
#
# COMPACT_ATOMS: atom_id res chain seq x y z
N MET A 1 15.74 -20.85 -15.80
CA MET A 1 16.01 -20.31 -14.45
C MET A 1 15.15 -19.10 -14.14
N LEU A 2 15.50 -17.90 -14.60
CA LEU A 2 14.80 -16.67 -14.14
C LEU A 2 13.41 -16.44 -14.75
N VAL A 3 13.16 -16.86 -15.99
CA VAL A 3 11.91 -16.53 -16.72
C VAL A 3 10.68 -17.14 -16.06
N LYS A 4 10.72 -18.42 -15.66
CA LYS A 4 9.57 -19.07 -15.00
C LYS A 4 9.28 -18.46 -13.64
N TYR A 5 10.33 -18.13 -12.88
CA TYR A 5 10.19 -17.44 -11.60
C TYR A 5 9.55 -16.06 -11.78
N LEU A 6 10.02 -15.28 -12.76
CA LEU A 6 9.49 -13.98 -13.12
C LEU A 6 8.00 -14.06 -13.49
N LEU A 7 7.65 -14.99 -14.40
CA LEU A 7 6.26 -15.18 -14.83
C LEU A 7 5.35 -15.63 -13.68
N ALA A 8 5.78 -16.59 -12.86
CA ALA A 8 5.02 -17.04 -11.69
C ALA A 8 4.76 -15.90 -10.71
N THR A 9 5.76 -15.04 -10.50
CA THR A 9 5.68 -13.89 -9.61
C THR A 9 4.72 -12.83 -10.14
N ILE A 10 4.82 -12.48 -11.43
CA ILE A 10 3.92 -11.52 -12.07
C ILE A 10 2.48 -12.03 -12.04
N VAL A 11 2.23 -13.28 -12.41
CA VAL A 11 0.88 -13.86 -12.42
C VAL A 11 0.25 -13.85 -11.03
N ALA A 12 1.02 -14.19 -9.98
CA ALA A 12 0.55 -14.10 -8.61
C ALA A 12 0.20 -12.66 -8.19
N GLY A 13 1.03 -11.69 -8.58
CA GLY A 13 0.79 -10.27 -8.35
C GLY A 13 -0.45 -9.74 -9.06
N LEU A 14 -0.63 -10.10 -10.34
CA LEU A 14 -1.82 -9.73 -11.11
C LEU A 14 -3.10 -10.30 -10.49
N LEU A 15 -3.07 -11.57 -10.05
CA LEU A 15 -4.21 -12.18 -9.35
C LEU A 15 -4.58 -11.41 -8.09
N ALA A 16 -3.59 -11.02 -7.29
CA ALA A 16 -3.82 -10.20 -6.10
C ALA A 16 -4.43 -8.82 -6.44
N GLY A 17 -3.92 -8.16 -7.50
CA GLY A 17 -4.47 -6.89 -7.99
C GLY A 17 -5.92 -6.99 -8.49
N ILE A 18 -6.26 -8.06 -9.22
CA ILE A 18 -7.64 -8.32 -9.67
C ILE A 18 -8.57 -8.46 -8.48
N LEU A 19 -8.20 -9.26 -7.49
CA LEU A 19 -9.05 -9.54 -6.32
C LEU A 19 -9.16 -8.36 -5.36
N LEU A 20 -8.15 -7.49 -5.34
CA LEU A 20 -8.18 -6.29 -4.52
C LEU A 20 -9.23 -5.27 -4.98
N THR A 21 -9.37 -5.09 -6.29
CA THR A 21 -10.28 -4.09 -6.88
C THR A 21 -11.71 -4.19 -6.31
N PRO A 22 -12.40 -5.35 -6.33
CA PRO A 22 -13.74 -5.45 -5.73
C PRO A 22 -13.74 -5.21 -4.22
N ALA A 23 -12.68 -5.60 -3.49
CA ALA A 23 -12.59 -5.33 -2.05
C ALA A 23 -12.56 -3.82 -1.76
N MET A 24 -11.82 -3.04 -2.56
CA MET A 24 -11.80 -1.58 -2.46
C MET A 24 -13.16 -0.97 -2.78
N TYR A 25 -13.85 -1.46 -3.81
CA TYR A 25 -15.19 -0.96 -4.17
C TYR A 25 -16.24 -1.22 -3.09
N VAL A 26 -16.05 -2.25 -2.27
CA VAL A 26 -16.93 -2.56 -1.15
C VAL A 26 -16.57 -1.78 0.11
N ARG A 27 -15.28 -1.55 0.38
CA ARG A 27 -14.82 -1.04 1.70
C ARG A 27 -14.24 0.36 1.70
N VAL A 28 -13.63 0.80 0.61
CA VAL A 28 -12.82 2.03 0.56
C VAL A 28 -13.50 3.09 -0.30
N VAL A 29 -13.97 2.73 -1.49
CA VAL A 29 -14.61 3.67 -2.43
C VAL A 29 -15.83 4.38 -1.84
N PRO A 30 -16.75 3.72 -1.11
CA PRO A 30 -17.89 4.43 -0.52
C PRO A 30 -17.48 5.51 0.49
N LEU A 31 -16.38 5.30 1.21
CA LEU A 31 -15.86 6.26 2.19
C LEU A 31 -15.22 7.47 1.51
N ILE A 32 -14.52 7.24 0.38
CA ILE A 32 -13.98 8.30 -0.47
C ILE A 32 -15.11 9.18 -1.00
N LEU A 33 -16.16 8.58 -1.58
CA LEU A 33 -17.30 9.34 -2.09
C LEU A 33 -18.01 10.14 -1.00
N HIS A 34 -18.13 9.57 0.21
CA HIS A 34 -18.71 10.30 1.34
C HIS A 34 -17.81 11.45 1.81
N ALA A 35 -16.48 11.31 1.74
CA ALA A 35 -15.57 12.41 2.05
C ALA A 35 -15.62 13.56 1.02
N GLU A 36 -15.76 13.22 -0.27
CA GLU A 36 -15.94 14.19 -1.36
C GLU A 36 -17.17 15.11 -1.10
N GLU A 37 -18.22 14.64 -0.41
CA GLU A 37 -19.38 15.47 -0.04
C GLU A 37 -19.01 16.63 0.92
N TYR A 38 -18.07 16.41 1.84
CA TYR A 38 -17.62 17.43 2.79
C TYR A 38 -16.72 18.48 2.13
N GLU A 39 -15.94 18.08 1.13
CA GLU A 39 -15.14 18.98 0.29
C GLU A 39 -16.05 19.96 -0.48
N ASN A 40 -17.08 19.41 -1.13
CA ASN A 40 -18.02 20.19 -1.94
C ASN A 40 -18.93 21.10 -1.09
N ALA A 41 -19.24 20.71 0.16
CA ALA A 41 -20.06 21.51 1.07
C ALA A 41 -19.30 22.68 1.74
N GLY A 42 -17.97 22.61 1.80
CA GLY A 42 -17.10 23.63 2.38
C GLY A 42 -16.66 24.75 1.42
N GLY A 43 -16.95 24.61 0.11
CA GLY A 43 -16.57 25.57 -0.91
C GLY A 43 -17.45 26.82 -0.93
N HIS A 44 -16.87 27.99 -0.66
CA HIS A 44 -17.46 29.29 -0.98
C HIS A 44 -17.87 29.37 -2.47
N GLU A 45 -18.94 30.12 -2.74
CA GLU A 45 -19.40 30.51 -4.08
C GLU A 45 -18.25 31.02 -4.97
N HIS A 46 -17.65 30.15 -5.77
CA HIS A 46 -16.96 30.56 -6.98
C HIS A 46 -17.98 30.55 -8.12
N SER A 47 -18.43 31.76 -8.43
CA SER A 47 -19.19 32.15 -9.62
C SER A 47 -18.95 31.22 -10.82
N HIS A 48 -20.03 30.65 -11.33
CA HIS A 48 -20.06 29.95 -12.61
C HIS A 48 -19.60 30.88 -13.75
N ASP A 49 -18.45 30.57 -14.35
CA ASP A 49 -18.27 30.75 -15.78
C ASP A 49 -17.60 29.48 -16.34
N THR A 50 -18.45 28.66 -16.97
CA THR A 50 -18.17 27.59 -17.92
C THR A 50 -16.80 26.90 -17.90
N ALA A 51 -16.71 25.79 -17.17
CA ALA A 51 -15.97 24.59 -17.61
C ALA A 51 -16.64 23.36 -16.97
N ALA A 52 -16.64 22.25 -17.70
CA ALA A 52 -17.37 21.03 -17.35
C ALA A 52 -17.09 20.55 -15.93
N ALA A 53 -18.13 20.07 -15.24
CA ALA A 53 -18.02 19.38 -13.98
C ALA A 53 -17.12 18.14 -14.13
N THR A 54 -15.84 18.29 -13.82
CA THR A 54 -14.87 17.21 -13.70
C THR A 54 -14.79 16.84 -12.23
N THR A 55 -15.51 15.76 -11.88
CA THR A 55 -15.38 15.06 -10.61
C THR A 55 -13.91 14.68 -10.40
N ALA A 56 -13.22 15.33 -9.46
CA ALA A 56 -11.86 14.98 -9.07
C ALA A 56 -11.82 13.49 -8.66
N GLU A 57 -11.19 12.67 -9.49
CA GLU A 57 -11.27 11.22 -9.42
C GLU A 57 -10.19 10.68 -8.45
N SER A 58 -10.51 10.65 -7.15
CA SER A 58 -9.63 10.02 -6.15
C SER A 58 -9.56 8.50 -6.41
N ALA A 59 -8.41 8.05 -6.94
CA ALA A 59 -8.09 6.63 -7.04
C ALA A 59 -7.96 6.02 -5.63
N PRO A 60 -8.55 4.85 -5.36
CA PRO A 60 -8.59 4.35 -3.99
C PRO A 60 -7.19 3.93 -3.51
N ALA A 61 -6.81 4.41 -2.33
CA ALA A 61 -5.47 4.31 -1.75
C ALA A 61 -5.20 2.95 -1.07
N ALA A 62 -5.08 1.86 -1.83
CA ALA A 62 -4.74 0.54 -1.25
C ALA A 62 -3.35 0.00 -1.63
N VAL A 63 -2.70 0.50 -2.69
CA VAL A 63 -1.43 -0.11 -3.16
C VAL A 63 -0.43 0.85 -3.83
N ALA A 64 -0.68 2.15 -3.86
CA ALA A 64 0.28 3.11 -4.40
C ALA A 64 1.06 3.80 -3.25
N PRO A 65 2.37 4.05 -3.40
CA PRO A 65 3.06 4.97 -2.51
C PRO A 65 2.39 6.34 -2.65
N HIS A 66 1.99 6.90 -1.51
CA HIS A 66 1.23 8.12 -1.37
C HIS A 66 1.58 9.20 -2.42
N ALA A 67 0.63 9.50 -3.29
CA ALA A 67 0.57 10.72 -4.08
C ALA A 67 -0.89 11.16 -4.10
N HIS A 68 -1.20 12.15 -3.27
CA HIS A 68 -2.37 13.00 -3.48
C HIS A 68 -1.82 14.40 -3.62
N GLU A 69 -1.90 14.90 -4.85
CA GLU A 69 -1.53 16.24 -5.28
C GLU A 69 -2.53 17.26 -4.71
N GLU A 70 -2.02 18.45 -4.42
CA GLU A 70 -2.77 19.69 -4.66
C GLU A 70 -2.97 19.80 -6.18
N GLU A 71 -4.21 19.68 -6.62
CA GLU A 71 -4.73 20.35 -7.82
C GLU A 71 -3.86 20.33 -9.10
N GLU A 72 -3.38 19.16 -9.51
CA GLU A 72 -3.05 18.91 -10.91
C GLU A 72 -3.35 17.45 -11.19
N ALA A 73 -4.57 17.14 -11.62
CA ALA A 73 -4.97 15.78 -11.97
C ALA A 73 -3.91 15.15 -12.89
N GLY A 74 -3.07 14.27 -12.33
CA GLY A 74 -2.21 13.41 -13.14
C GLY A 74 -3.05 12.76 -14.25
N PRO A 75 -2.50 12.54 -15.45
CA PRO A 75 -3.28 12.25 -16.64
C PRO A 75 -4.31 11.15 -16.38
N GLU A 76 -5.58 11.53 -16.36
CA GLU A 76 -6.68 10.58 -16.18
C GLU A 76 -6.58 9.56 -17.31
N LEU A 77 -6.35 8.31 -16.92
CA LEU A 77 -6.36 7.22 -17.87
C LEU A 77 -7.78 7.10 -18.45
N PRO A 78 -7.91 6.76 -19.75
CA PRO A 78 -9.17 6.88 -20.48
C PRO A 78 -10.23 5.82 -20.11
N PHE A 79 -10.05 5.08 -19.01
CA PHE A 79 -10.85 3.90 -18.65
C PHE A 79 -11.86 4.15 -17.51
N GLY A 80 -11.92 5.38 -17.00
CA GLY A 80 -12.74 5.79 -15.84
C GLY A 80 -12.34 5.11 -14.53
N ARG A 81 -12.96 5.52 -13.40
CA ARG A 81 -12.57 5.12 -12.03
C ARG A 81 -12.29 3.64 -11.87
N LEU A 82 -13.17 2.77 -12.38
CA LEU A 82 -13.02 1.32 -12.23
C LEU A 82 -11.85 0.78 -13.04
N GLY A 83 -11.74 1.17 -14.31
CA GLY A 83 -10.65 0.74 -15.17
C GLY A 83 -9.30 1.23 -14.68
N ASN A 84 -9.25 2.49 -14.22
CA ASN A 84 -8.06 3.13 -13.67
C ASN A 84 -7.63 2.46 -12.35
N THR A 85 -8.58 2.22 -11.43
CA THR A 85 -8.34 1.48 -10.18
C THR A 85 -7.82 0.07 -10.46
N LEU A 86 -8.45 -0.66 -11.39
CA LEU A 86 -8.03 -2.00 -11.75
C LEU A 86 -6.60 -1.99 -12.30
N LEU A 87 -6.28 -1.07 -13.21
CA LEU A 87 -4.95 -0.98 -13.81
C LEU A 87 -3.88 -0.68 -12.75
N ILE A 88 -4.12 0.28 -11.87
CA ILE A 88 -3.22 0.62 -10.76
C ILE A 88 -2.99 -0.60 -9.86
N ASN A 89 -4.06 -1.31 -9.50
CA ASN A 89 -3.96 -2.51 -8.67
C ASN A 89 -3.20 -3.66 -9.36
N LEU A 90 -3.32 -3.82 -10.68
CA LEU A 90 -2.55 -4.80 -11.44
C LEU A 90 -1.05 -4.48 -11.42
N VAL A 91 -0.70 -3.21 -11.69
CA VAL A 91 0.70 -2.74 -11.71
C VAL A 91 1.31 -2.87 -10.32
N ALA A 92 0.61 -2.41 -9.29
CA ALA A 92 1.07 -2.48 -7.92
C ALA A 92 1.17 -3.94 -7.43
N GLY A 93 0.17 -4.77 -7.76
CA GLY A 93 0.19 -6.21 -7.51
C GLY A 93 1.42 -6.90 -8.10
N ALA A 94 1.71 -6.66 -9.38
CA ALA A 94 2.91 -7.17 -10.03
C ALA A 94 4.19 -6.64 -9.37
N GLY A 95 4.27 -5.34 -9.08
CA GLY A 95 5.42 -4.70 -8.44
C GLY A 95 5.74 -5.28 -7.06
N PHE A 96 4.76 -5.36 -6.17
CA PHE A 96 4.96 -5.92 -4.83
C PHE A 96 5.27 -7.42 -4.85
N ALA A 97 4.70 -8.18 -5.79
CA ALA A 97 5.06 -9.58 -5.96
C ALA A 97 6.53 -9.72 -6.39
N LEU A 98 6.98 -8.89 -7.33
CA LEU A 98 8.38 -8.87 -7.80
C LEU A 98 9.35 -8.49 -6.67
N VAL A 99 9.04 -7.46 -5.89
CA VAL A 99 9.85 -7.06 -4.74
C VAL A 99 9.93 -8.20 -3.71
N THR A 100 8.80 -8.85 -3.40
CA THR A 100 8.74 -9.96 -2.43
C THR A 100 9.54 -11.17 -2.93
N GLY A 101 9.39 -11.53 -4.20
CA GLY A 101 10.16 -12.61 -4.82
C GLY A 101 11.65 -12.30 -4.87
N ALA A 102 12.03 -11.08 -5.25
CA ALA A 102 13.43 -10.63 -5.26
C ALA A 102 14.04 -10.69 -3.86
N ALA A 103 13.31 -10.25 -2.82
CA ALA A 103 13.76 -10.36 -1.44
C ALA A 103 14.00 -11.82 -1.04
N ALA A 104 13.10 -12.74 -1.39
CA ALA A 104 13.27 -14.16 -1.12
C ALA A 104 14.51 -14.75 -1.81
N LEU A 105 14.77 -14.37 -3.07
CA LEU A 105 15.97 -14.79 -3.80
C LEU A 105 17.26 -14.26 -3.16
N ILE A 106 17.32 -12.97 -2.82
CA ILE A 106 18.47 -12.34 -2.16
C ILE A 106 18.77 -13.01 -0.80
N LEU A 107 17.72 -13.39 -0.08
CA LEU A 107 17.82 -14.06 1.22
C LEU A 107 18.09 -15.57 1.10
N GLY A 108 18.11 -16.14 -0.11
CA GLY A 108 18.27 -17.57 -0.34
C GLY A 108 17.14 -18.41 0.24
N ARG A 109 15.93 -17.85 0.34
CA ARG A 109 14.75 -18.50 0.94
C ARG A 109 13.73 -18.85 -0.15
N LYS A 110 13.22 -20.08 -0.08
CA LYS A 110 12.16 -20.54 -1.00
C LYS A 110 10.79 -20.11 -0.47
N ILE A 111 10.01 -19.46 -1.32
CA ILE A 111 8.59 -19.22 -1.06
C ILE A 111 7.82 -20.49 -1.49
N THR A 112 7.03 -21.04 -0.59
CA THR A 112 6.22 -22.24 -0.76
C THR A 112 4.77 -21.94 -0.38
N LEU A 113 3.85 -22.85 -0.71
CA LEU A 113 2.45 -22.74 -0.29
C LEU A 113 2.31 -22.64 1.24
N GLN A 114 3.17 -23.33 1.99
CA GLN A 114 3.11 -23.35 3.46
C GLN A 114 3.61 -22.06 4.11
N ASN A 115 4.58 -21.38 3.49
CA ASN A 115 5.18 -20.18 4.07
C ASN A 115 4.81 -18.88 3.35
N GLY A 116 4.15 -18.95 2.19
CA GLY A 116 3.80 -17.78 1.38
C GLY A 116 2.97 -16.76 2.13
N ILE A 117 2.07 -17.21 3.02
CA ILE A 117 1.30 -16.31 3.87
C ILE A 117 2.19 -15.45 4.79
N TYR A 118 3.31 -15.98 5.30
CA TYR A 118 4.24 -15.21 6.14
C TYR A 118 5.00 -14.15 5.34
N TRP A 119 5.32 -14.42 4.07
CA TRP A 119 5.87 -13.41 3.16
C TRP A 119 4.86 -12.29 2.92
N GLY A 120 3.60 -12.66 2.70
CA GLY A 120 2.50 -11.70 2.60
C GLY A 120 2.36 -10.83 3.84
N LEU A 121 2.27 -11.44 5.03
CA LEU A 121 2.15 -10.73 6.30
C LEU A 121 3.37 -9.83 6.60
N ALA A 122 4.58 -10.27 6.26
CA ALA A 122 5.76 -9.43 6.37
C ALA A 122 5.68 -8.21 5.44
N GLY A 123 5.24 -8.40 4.20
CA GLY A 123 5.00 -7.30 3.27
C GLY A 123 3.94 -6.32 3.77
N PHE A 124 2.82 -6.81 4.28
CA PHE A 124 1.81 -5.97 4.93
C PHE A 124 2.39 -5.17 6.09
N PHE A 125 3.14 -5.82 6.97
CA PHE A 125 3.74 -5.18 8.12
C PHE A 125 4.72 -4.06 7.71
N ILE A 126 5.58 -4.33 6.74
CA ILE A 126 6.63 -3.41 6.27
C ILE A 126 6.05 -2.22 5.50
N PHE A 127 5.17 -2.48 4.53
CA PHE A 127 4.73 -1.46 3.57
C PHE A 127 3.47 -0.70 4.00
N ASN A 128 2.66 -1.27 4.90
CA ASN A 128 1.34 -0.72 5.24
C ASN A 128 1.18 -0.50 6.74
N PHE A 129 1.32 -1.55 7.56
CA PHE A 129 0.97 -1.45 8.98
C PHE A 129 1.93 -0.55 9.78
N ALA A 130 3.25 -0.75 9.65
CA ALA A 130 4.21 0.06 10.38
C ALA A 130 4.11 1.55 9.98
N PRO A 131 4.15 1.93 8.68
CA PRO A 131 3.93 3.34 8.30
C PRO A 131 2.61 3.92 8.82
N ALA A 132 1.50 3.17 8.70
CA ALA A 132 0.18 3.62 9.14
C ALA A 132 0.06 3.88 10.65
N PHE A 133 1.00 3.39 11.45
CA PHE A 133 0.99 3.62 12.90
C PHE A 133 1.25 5.08 13.27
N SER A 134 2.08 5.79 12.49
CA SER A 134 2.33 7.22 12.69
C SER A 134 1.78 8.10 11.58
N LEU A 135 1.52 7.53 10.40
CA LEU A 135 0.96 8.24 9.26
C LEU A 135 -0.19 7.43 8.67
N ALA A 136 -1.35 7.52 9.31
CA ALA A 136 -2.54 6.75 8.95
C ALA A 136 -3.03 7.12 7.53
N PRO A 137 -3.74 6.21 6.83
CA PRO A 137 -4.39 6.55 5.57
C PRO A 137 -5.39 7.70 5.77
N GLU A 138 -5.33 8.69 4.89
CA GLU A 138 -6.14 9.91 4.95
C GLU A 138 -7.19 9.93 3.83
N LEU A 139 -8.35 10.52 4.12
CA LEU A 139 -9.41 10.74 3.14
C LEU A 139 -9.13 11.99 2.28
N PRO A 140 -9.80 12.14 1.12
CA PRO A 140 -9.90 13.42 0.45
C PRO A 140 -10.38 14.53 1.40
N ALA A 141 -9.94 15.76 1.16
CA ALA A 141 -10.24 16.94 1.97
C ALA A 141 -9.76 16.91 3.44
N MET A 142 -8.96 15.93 3.84
CA MET A 142 -8.22 15.99 5.10
C MET A 142 -6.95 16.84 4.95
N PRO A 143 -6.56 17.60 5.99
CA PRO A 143 -5.26 18.25 6.02
C PRO A 143 -4.13 17.22 5.93
N ALA A 144 -3.17 17.50 5.07
CA ALA A 144 -2.04 16.64 4.79
C ALA A 144 -0.71 17.39 5.00
N PRO A 145 0.30 16.79 5.64
CA PRO A 145 1.68 17.27 5.54
C PRO A 145 2.18 17.35 4.09
N ASP A 146 3.26 18.10 3.91
CA ASP A 146 4.02 18.16 2.65
C ASP A 146 4.26 16.74 2.08
N LEU A 147 3.97 16.61 0.79
CA LEU A 147 4.00 15.32 0.10
C LEU A 147 5.41 14.72 0.08
N ALA A 148 6.44 15.54 -0.18
CA ALA A 148 7.81 15.07 -0.25
C ALA A 148 8.29 14.60 1.13
N ALA A 149 7.96 15.32 2.20
CA ALA A 149 8.24 14.94 3.57
C ALA A 149 7.56 13.60 3.93
N ARG A 150 6.29 13.43 3.58
CA ARG A 150 5.54 12.18 3.79
C ARG A 150 6.17 11.00 3.06
N GLN A 151 6.51 11.17 1.78
CA GLN A 151 7.12 10.13 0.97
C GLN A 151 8.51 9.73 1.48
N ALA A 152 9.33 10.72 1.87
CA ALA A 152 10.63 10.48 2.47
C ALA A 152 10.50 9.72 3.79
N TRP A 153 9.58 10.14 4.65
CA TRP A 153 9.31 9.47 5.92
C TRP A 153 8.83 8.04 5.70
N TRP A 154 7.88 7.82 4.78
CA TRP A 154 7.38 6.49 4.44
C TRP A 154 8.50 5.56 3.96
N LEU A 155 9.36 6.03 3.05
CA LEU A 155 10.51 5.25 2.56
C LEU A 155 11.46 4.86 3.70
N VAL A 156 11.81 5.82 4.57
CA VAL A 156 12.67 5.56 5.73
C VAL A 156 12.04 4.51 6.65
N THR A 157 10.75 4.65 6.97
CA THR A 157 10.02 3.69 7.81
C THR A 157 10.00 2.30 7.18
N VAL A 158 9.75 2.20 5.87
CA VAL A 158 9.77 0.92 5.14
C VAL A 158 11.13 0.25 5.21
N PHE A 159 12.22 0.97 4.91
CA PHE A 159 13.57 0.38 4.92
C PHE A 159 14.02 -0.02 6.32
N LEU A 160 13.77 0.81 7.33
CA LEU A 160 14.09 0.50 8.72
C LEU A 160 13.27 -0.69 9.22
N THR A 161 11.98 -0.74 8.88
CA THR A 161 11.09 -1.86 9.26
C THR A 161 11.53 -3.15 8.56
N ALA A 162 11.85 -3.11 7.26
CA ALA A 162 12.35 -4.27 6.53
C ALA A 162 13.67 -4.79 7.13
N GLY A 163 14.61 -3.90 7.45
CA GLY A 163 15.84 -4.25 8.16
C GLY A 163 15.58 -4.83 9.55
N GLY A 164 14.63 -4.26 10.29
CA GLY A 164 14.22 -4.74 11.60
C GLY A 164 13.59 -6.13 11.57
N VAL A 165 12.66 -6.37 10.65
CA VAL A 165 12.06 -7.70 10.40
C VAL A 165 13.14 -8.71 9.99
N TYR A 166 14.07 -8.32 9.11
CA TYR A 166 15.19 -9.18 8.74
C TYR A 166 16.01 -9.62 9.96
N LEU A 167 16.42 -8.68 10.83
CA LEU A 167 17.19 -9.00 12.03
C LEU A 167 16.38 -9.86 13.01
N LEU A 168 15.10 -9.52 13.20
CA LEU A 168 14.21 -10.24 14.12
C LEU A 168 13.87 -11.66 13.67
N VAL A 169 13.80 -11.93 12.37
CA VAL A 169 13.39 -13.23 11.85
C VAL A 169 14.58 -14.11 11.51
N LEU A 170 15.64 -13.55 10.92
CA LEU A 170 16.73 -14.34 10.33
C LEU A 170 18.02 -14.39 11.15
N ARG A 171 18.20 -13.51 12.15
CA ARG A 171 19.37 -13.56 13.04
C ARG A 171 19.01 -14.17 14.37
N GLU A 172 19.86 -15.03 14.91
CA GLU A 172 19.65 -15.68 16.21
C GLU A 172 20.16 -14.82 17.38
N GLU A 173 21.15 -13.97 17.10
CA GLU A 173 21.85 -13.18 18.12
C GLU A 173 20.93 -12.19 18.85
N VAL A 174 21.03 -12.15 20.18
CA VAL A 174 20.21 -11.25 21.02
C VAL A 174 20.42 -9.78 20.65
N TRP A 175 21.67 -9.36 20.37
CA TRP A 175 21.95 -7.98 19.95
C TRP A 175 21.24 -7.63 18.63
N ALA A 176 21.12 -8.60 17.71
CA ALA A 176 20.43 -8.39 16.44
C ALA A 176 18.93 -8.26 16.67
N LYS A 177 18.35 -9.01 17.62
CA LYS A 177 16.94 -8.84 18.00
C LYS A 177 16.68 -7.45 18.57
N VAL A 178 17.52 -7.00 19.49
CA VAL A 178 17.42 -5.67 20.12
C VAL A 178 17.53 -4.57 19.05
N LEU A 179 18.53 -4.66 18.18
CA LEU A 179 18.67 -3.72 17.07
C LEU A 179 17.47 -3.77 16.13
N GLY A 180 16.92 -4.95 15.84
CA GLY A 180 15.76 -5.10 14.98
C GLY A 180 14.51 -4.41 15.52
N VAL A 181 14.24 -4.52 16.84
CA VAL A 181 13.19 -3.74 17.50
C VAL A 181 13.49 -2.24 17.43
N ALA A 182 14.74 -1.85 17.70
CA ALA A 182 15.14 -0.45 17.67
C ALA A 182 14.92 0.18 16.28
N LEU A 183 15.23 -0.53 15.20
CA LEU A 183 15.00 -0.05 13.83
C LEU A 183 13.51 0.15 13.53
N ILE A 184 12.64 -0.78 13.96
CA ILE A 184 11.19 -0.65 13.76
C ILE A 184 10.63 0.54 14.55
N VAL A 185 11.12 0.76 15.77
CA VAL A 185 10.60 1.80 16.66
C VAL A 185 11.15 3.20 16.32
N ALA A 186 12.38 3.28 15.80
CA ALA A 186 13.08 4.53 15.49
C ALA A 186 12.25 5.57 14.69
N PRO A 187 11.60 5.24 13.55
CA PRO A 187 10.83 6.23 12.80
C PRO A 187 9.62 6.76 13.58
N HIS A 188 9.03 5.95 14.45
CA HIS A 188 7.90 6.35 15.28
C HIS A 188 8.31 7.26 16.44
N VAL A 189 9.53 7.11 16.94
CA VAL A 189 10.09 8.01 17.96
C VAL A 189 10.51 9.36 17.35
N TYR A 190 11.01 9.34 16.11
CA TYR A 190 11.29 10.58 15.36
C TYR A 190 10.00 11.37 15.07
N GLY A 191 8.89 10.66 14.80
CA GLY A 191 7.59 11.25 14.50
C GLY A 191 7.35 11.36 13.00
N ALA A 192 6.10 11.21 12.58
CA ALA A 192 5.71 11.45 11.20
C ALA A 192 5.55 12.97 10.95
N PRO A 193 5.72 13.44 9.71
CA PRO A 193 5.33 14.80 9.34
C PRO A 193 3.86 15.06 9.67
N GLU A 194 3.56 16.22 10.23
CA GLU A 194 2.19 16.65 10.56
C GLU A 194 1.77 17.80 9.64
N ALA A 195 0.46 17.93 9.41
CA ALA A 195 -0.08 19.08 8.70
C ALA A 195 0.03 20.34 9.58
N GLU A 196 0.25 21.50 8.96
CA GLU A 196 0.36 22.77 9.68
C GLU A 196 -0.98 23.19 10.31
N ASP A 197 -2.09 22.86 9.65
CA ASP A 197 -3.45 23.01 10.15
C ASP A 197 -4.10 21.62 10.30
N LEU A 198 -4.77 21.40 11.42
CA LEU A 198 -5.52 20.16 11.71
C LEU A 198 -7.02 20.35 11.53
N SER A 199 -7.48 21.53 11.10
CA SER A 199 -8.88 21.78 10.84
C SER A 199 -9.35 20.94 9.65
N SER A 200 -10.33 20.06 9.90
CA SER A 200 -10.87 19.19 8.86
C SER A 200 -12.39 19.29 8.81
N PRO A 201 -12.99 19.40 7.61
CA PRO A 201 -14.43 19.32 7.43
C PRO A 201 -14.93 17.86 7.56
N VAL A 202 -14.03 16.87 7.49
CA VAL A 202 -14.36 15.45 7.52
C VAL A 202 -14.54 14.98 8.97
N PRO A 203 -15.66 14.29 9.32
CA PRO A 203 -15.85 13.77 10.66
C PRO A 203 -14.75 12.75 11.06
N PRO A 204 -14.21 12.83 12.30
CA PRO A 204 -13.17 11.89 12.76
C PRO A 204 -13.59 10.42 12.70
N THR A 205 -14.88 10.12 12.84
CA THR A 205 -15.42 8.76 12.70
C THR A 205 -15.24 8.23 11.28
N LEU A 206 -15.48 9.07 10.27
CA LEU A 206 -15.32 8.69 8.86
C LEU A 206 -13.84 8.47 8.52
N ALA A 207 -12.95 9.35 9.01
CA ALA A 207 -11.51 9.18 8.89
C ALA A 207 -11.02 7.87 9.54
N SER A 208 -11.50 7.55 10.74
CA SER A 208 -11.13 6.31 11.43
C SER A 208 -11.64 5.06 10.71
N GLU A 209 -12.85 5.11 10.14
CA GLU A 209 -13.41 4.01 9.36
C GLU A 209 -12.63 3.79 8.07
N PHE A 210 -12.18 4.86 7.42
CA PHE A 210 -11.31 4.80 6.25
C PHE A 210 -9.95 4.18 6.57
N ALA A 211 -9.29 4.63 7.63
CA ALA A 211 -8.00 4.08 8.04
C ALA A 211 -8.08 2.57 8.30
N VAL A 212 -9.10 2.12 9.02
CA VAL A 212 -9.33 0.69 9.31
C VAL A 212 -9.68 -0.09 8.04
N SER A 213 -10.56 0.44 7.19
CA SER A 213 -11.00 -0.21 5.95
C SER A 213 -9.86 -0.36 4.95
N THR A 214 -8.99 0.64 4.85
CA THR A 214 -7.79 0.62 4.02
C THR A 214 -6.79 -0.41 4.54
N LEU A 215 -6.47 -0.42 5.85
CA LEU A 215 -5.58 -1.42 6.44
C LEU A 215 -6.10 -2.85 6.28
N ALA A 216 -7.40 -3.07 6.48
CA ALA A 216 -8.02 -4.39 6.30
C ALA A 216 -7.96 -4.86 4.83
N THR A 217 -8.23 -3.95 3.89
CA THR A 217 -8.13 -4.20 2.45
C THR A 217 -6.70 -4.51 2.02
N ASN A 218 -5.71 -3.82 2.59
CA ASN A 218 -4.30 -4.06 2.30
C ASN A 218 -3.80 -5.38 2.89
N LEU A 219 -4.25 -5.73 4.10
CA LEU A 219 -3.99 -7.04 4.68
C LEU A 219 -4.55 -8.15 3.79
N PHE A 220 -5.78 -8.01 3.30
CA PHE A 220 -6.38 -8.95 2.35
C PHE A 220 -5.51 -9.10 1.09
N PHE A 221 -5.11 -7.98 0.47
CA PHE A 221 -4.21 -7.99 -0.69
C PHE A 221 -2.93 -8.77 -0.43
N TRP A 222 -2.25 -8.50 0.68
CA TRP A 222 -0.97 -9.13 1.02
C TRP A 222 -1.11 -10.62 1.35
N VAL A 223 -2.20 -11.04 1.99
CA VAL A 223 -2.49 -12.47 2.22
C VAL A 223 -2.71 -13.18 0.89
N VAL A 224 -3.50 -12.61 -0.01
CA VAL A 224 -3.73 -13.15 -1.37
C VAL A 224 -2.42 -13.20 -2.15
N LEU A 225 -1.63 -12.13 -2.15
CA LEU A 225 -0.35 -12.05 -2.85
C LEU A 225 0.61 -13.11 -2.33
N GLY A 226 0.83 -13.20 -1.02
CA GLY A 226 1.76 -14.16 -0.44
C GLY A 226 1.37 -15.62 -0.69
N THR A 227 0.08 -15.95 -0.56
CA THR A 227 -0.42 -17.31 -0.83
C THR A 227 -0.37 -17.67 -2.30
N ALA A 228 -0.78 -16.76 -3.20
CA ALA A 228 -0.69 -16.94 -4.65
C ALA A 228 0.77 -17.07 -5.11
N LEU A 229 1.68 -16.28 -4.54
CA LEU A 229 3.10 -16.31 -4.86
C LEU A 229 3.73 -17.65 -4.44
N GLY A 230 3.45 -18.12 -3.23
CA GLY A 230 3.91 -19.43 -2.76
C GLY A 230 3.35 -20.59 -3.57
N TRP A 231 2.08 -20.51 -3.97
CA TRP A 231 1.47 -21.50 -4.86
C TRP A 231 2.14 -21.49 -6.25
N ALA A 232 2.26 -20.32 -6.89
CA ALA A 232 2.76 -20.20 -8.25
C ALA A 232 4.24 -20.59 -8.37
N ILE A 233 5.09 -20.13 -7.44
CA ILE A 233 6.52 -20.48 -7.45
C ILE A 233 6.70 -21.98 -7.24
N GLN A 234 5.98 -22.58 -6.29
CA GLN A 234 6.12 -24.01 -6.00
C GLN A 234 5.65 -24.90 -7.17
N HIS A 235 4.61 -24.52 -7.91
CA HIS A 235 4.09 -25.35 -9.01
C HIS A 235 4.82 -25.13 -10.34
N TYR A 236 5.26 -23.90 -10.63
CA TYR A 236 5.78 -23.54 -11.95
C TYR A 236 7.28 -23.22 -11.98
N ALA A 237 7.89 -22.93 -10.82
CA ALA A 237 9.30 -22.56 -10.72
C ALA A 237 10.12 -23.45 -9.76
N ALA A 238 9.53 -24.50 -9.15
CA ALA A 238 10.26 -25.38 -8.23
C ALA A 238 11.51 -26.01 -8.85
N SER A 239 11.43 -26.46 -10.12
CA SER A 239 12.57 -27.05 -10.82
C SER A 239 13.72 -26.06 -11.11
N GLU A 240 13.46 -24.76 -10.98
CA GLU A 240 14.46 -23.71 -11.18
C GLU A 240 15.17 -23.30 -9.87
N LEU A 241 14.66 -23.76 -8.71
CA LEU A 241 15.22 -23.47 -7.38
C LEU A 241 16.07 -24.63 -6.82
N ASP A 242 16.13 -25.75 -7.54
CA ASP A 242 16.83 -26.99 -7.17
C ASP A 242 18.05 -27.27 -8.07
N ALA A 243 18.33 -26.41 -9.05
CA ALA A 243 19.45 -26.50 -9.99
C ALA A 243 20.53 -25.45 -9.69
#